data_AF-A0A5U8SXU4-F1
#
_entry.id   AF-A0A5U8SXU4-F1
#
_cell.length_a   1.000
_cell.length_b   1.000
_cell.length_c   1.000
_cell.angle_alpha   90.00
_cell.angle_beta   90.00
_cell.angle_gamma   90.00
#
_symmetry.space_group_name_H-M   'P 1'
#
loop_
_entity.id
_entity.type
_entity.pdbx_description
1 polymer ?
#
loop_
_entity_poly.entity_id
_entity_poly.type
_entity_poly.pdbx_seq_one_letter_code
_entity_poly.pdbx_strand_id
1 'polypeptide(L)'
;MITEKSPSVLMQIQPTIVHFSKMLASVLQLDVEIVDDKLTRIAGTGLFNQHLGHRLTNNSQLLRYVLDTKKEKIVTHSCFDPLCLNCADKDNCKEKAFIGTPIIFQDRCIGVISLVAVTSEQQERIRDNIHDFSDYVQHISNIFVAKLLDEQEGRNAAQKVLLSLIEFMDQGVLILDEANHLKFANPHALKILNVPHEKISGKTIAIRPLTYFKSLNRGHLQHIVSWEGESNIIIGQLHVVNGCQMFLMAFHQSHAAIDMNEVRRDENGLLIEHLVGESEPIRQLKHLISRVAPSPSSILVTGESGTGKEVVARAIHKLSNRSEKPFIAINCAAIPEQLLESE
;
A
#
# COMPACT_ATOMS: atom_id res chain seq x y z
N MET A 1 49.06 -10.92 17.83
CA MET A 1 47.70 -11.49 17.82
C MET A 1 46.73 -10.39 17.39
N ILE A 2 46.47 -10.29 16.09
CA ILE A 2 45.50 -9.34 15.53
C ILE A 2 44.19 -10.11 15.46
N THR A 3 43.25 -9.80 16.34
CA THR A 3 41.88 -10.33 16.25
C THR A 3 41.24 -9.75 15.00
N GLU A 4 41.17 -10.52 13.92
CA GLU A 4 40.27 -10.25 12.79
C GLU A 4 38.85 -10.16 13.35
N LYS A 5 38.35 -8.93 13.51
CA LYS A 5 36.96 -8.69 13.89
C LYS A 5 36.11 -9.10 12.71
N SER A 6 35.24 -10.09 12.92
CA SER A 6 34.22 -10.45 11.96
C SER A 6 33.44 -9.18 11.51
N PRO A 7 33.24 -8.99 10.19
CA PRO A 7 32.47 -7.86 9.68
C PRO A 7 31.06 -7.90 10.24
N SER A 8 30.48 -6.72 10.52
CA SER A 8 29.10 -6.65 11.01
C SER A 8 28.13 -7.23 9.99
N VAL A 9 26.98 -7.69 10.46
CA VAL A 9 25.94 -8.32 9.64
C VAL A 9 25.51 -7.39 8.50
N LEU A 10 25.40 -6.08 8.77
CA LEU A 10 25.09 -5.08 7.74
C LEU A 10 26.23 -4.89 6.72
N MET A 11 27.49 -5.04 7.14
CA MET A 11 28.64 -4.93 6.24
C MET A 11 28.69 -6.07 5.22
N GLN A 12 28.13 -7.24 5.54
CA GLN A 12 28.06 -8.39 4.63
C GLN A 12 27.18 -8.08 3.40
N ILE A 13 26.07 -7.35 3.60
CA ILE A 13 25.16 -6.91 2.54
C ILE A 13 25.42 -5.47 2.07
N GLN A 14 26.58 -4.90 2.36
CA GLN A 14 26.90 -3.48 2.10
C GLN A 14 26.58 -3.01 0.66
N PRO A 15 26.92 -3.74 -0.42
CA PRO A 15 26.63 -3.29 -1.79
C PRO A 15 25.13 -3.05 -2.02
N THR A 16 24.29 -3.87 -1.39
CA THR A 16 22.84 -3.69 -1.44
C THR A 16 22.42 -2.45 -0.67
N ILE A 17 22.89 -2.30 0.56
CA ILE A 17 22.55 -1.15 1.42
C ILE A 17 22.94 0.17 0.74
N VAL A 18 24.12 0.23 0.10
CA VAL A 18 24.57 1.41 -0.66
C VAL A 18 23.67 1.72 -1.85
N HIS A 19 23.15 0.71 -2.54
CA HIS A 19 22.22 0.93 -3.65
C HIS A 19 20.89 1.51 -3.14
N PHE A 20 20.32 0.92 -2.09
CA PHE A 20 19.07 1.42 -1.49
C PHE A 20 19.23 2.80 -0.85
N SER A 21 20.36 3.10 -0.21
CA SER A 21 20.59 4.44 0.35
C SER A 21 20.59 5.53 -0.72
N LYS A 22 21.12 5.22 -1.92
CA LYS A 22 21.05 6.13 -3.08
C LYS A 22 19.61 6.30 -3.58
N MET A 23 18.82 5.23 -3.62
CA MET A 23 17.40 5.33 -3.98
C MET A 23 16.62 6.17 -2.97
N LEU A 24 16.78 5.90 -1.67
CA LEU A 24 16.19 6.68 -0.58
C LEU A 24 16.52 8.17 -0.73
N ALA A 25 17.80 8.49 -0.91
CA ALA A 25 18.25 9.87 -1.06
C ALA A 25 17.65 10.55 -2.30
N SER A 26 17.52 9.81 -3.41
CA SER A 26 16.94 10.35 -4.64
C SER A 26 15.42 10.56 -4.55
N VAL A 27 14.70 9.69 -3.84
CA VAL A 27 13.24 9.77 -3.73
C VAL A 27 12.85 10.81 -2.70
N LEU A 28 13.44 10.75 -1.51
CA LEU A 28 13.14 11.67 -0.41
C LEU A 28 13.85 13.01 -0.55
N GLN A 29 14.86 13.08 -1.43
CA GLN A 29 15.69 14.27 -1.64
C GLN A 29 16.35 14.75 -0.34
N LEU A 30 16.76 13.79 0.49
CA LEU A 30 17.45 13.96 1.77
C LEU A 30 18.79 13.20 1.74
N ASP A 31 19.72 13.60 2.60
CA ASP A 31 20.92 12.82 2.81
C ASP A 31 20.58 11.61 3.70
N VAL A 32 21.18 10.46 3.39
CA VAL A 32 20.94 9.19 4.08
C VAL A 32 22.25 8.72 4.66
N GLU A 33 22.25 8.32 5.93
CA GLU A 33 23.38 7.69 6.60
C GLU A 33 22.94 6.39 7.26
N ILE A 34 23.68 5.30 7.02
CA ILE A 34 23.41 3.99 7.62
C ILE A 34 24.65 3.53 8.37
N VAL A 35 24.47 3.19 9.65
CA VAL A 35 25.55 2.72 10.54
C VAL A 35 25.19 1.39 11.18
N ASP A 36 26.20 0.60 11.56
CA ASP A 36 26.00 -0.62 12.35
C ASP A 36 25.96 -0.38 13.87
N ASP A 37 25.76 -1.46 14.63
CA ASP A 37 25.75 -1.47 16.10
C ASP A 37 27.07 -1.03 16.77
N LYS A 38 28.15 -0.86 15.99
CA LYS A 38 29.45 -0.35 16.45
C LYS A 38 29.69 1.10 16.01
N LEU A 39 28.69 1.74 15.38
CA LEU A 39 28.77 3.06 14.74
C LEU A 39 29.76 3.07 13.57
N THR A 40 29.91 1.95 12.86
CA THR A 40 30.65 1.89 11.61
C THR A 40 29.72 2.31 10.48
N ARG A 41 30.14 3.28 9.65
CA ARG A 41 29.35 3.73 8.52
C ARG A 41 29.30 2.66 7.44
N ILE A 42 28.12 2.12 7.19
CA ILE A 42 27.89 1.06 6.19
C ILE A 42 27.60 1.69 4.82
N ALA A 43 26.73 2.71 4.80
CA ALA A 43 26.39 3.45 3.59
C ALA A 43 26.11 4.93 3.92
N GLY A 44 26.27 5.79 2.92
CA GLY A 44 25.95 7.19 3.04
C GLY A 44 25.78 7.88 1.68
N THR A 45 24.96 8.92 1.64
CA THR A 45 24.77 9.80 0.47
C THR A 45 25.10 11.25 0.84
N GLY A 46 25.22 12.13 -0.17
CA GLY A 46 25.55 13.54 0.06
C GLY A 46 26.81 13.73 0.92
N LEU A 47 26.66 14.41 2.05
CA LEU A 47 27.74 14.67 3.03
C LEU A 47 28.36 13.37 3.59
N PHE A 48 27.62 12.26 3.58
CA PHE A 48 27.98 11.00 4.24
C PHE A 48 28.60 9.97 3.27
N ASN A 49 28.81 10.31 2.00
CA ASN A 49 29.33 9.35 1.00
C ASN A 49 30.81 8.98 1.18
N GLN A 50 31.52 9.62 2.11
CA GLN A 50 32.94 9.38 2.40
C GLN A 50 33.12 8.46 3.61
N HIS A 51 34.27 7.79 3.68
CA HIS A 51 34.71 6.98 4.82
C HIS A 51 33.78 5.79 5.14
N LEU A 52 33.27 5.09 4.12
CA LEU A 52 32.53 3.84 4.30
C LEU A 52 33.44 2.77 4.95
N GLY A 53 32.87 2.01 5.89
CA GLY A 53 33.60 1.00 6.68
C GLY A 53 34.39 1.56 7.87
N HIS A 54 34.37 2.87 8.10
CA HIS A 54 35.04 3.50 9.25
C HIS A 54 34.06 3.76 10.40
N ARG A 55 34.59 3.64 11.62
CA ARG A 55 33.85 3.96 12.85
C ARG A 55 33.75 5.46 13.04
N LEU A 56 32.54 5.95 13.32
CA LEU A 56 32.30 7.34 13.68
C LEU A 56 32.92 7.64 15.04
N THR A 57 33.84 8.61 15.08
CA THR A 57 34.49 9.06 16.31
C THR A 57 33.74 10.22 16.97
N ASN A 58 33.08 11.06 16.17
CA ASN A 58 32.37 12.27 16.61
C ASN A 58 30.90 12.24 16.16
N ASN A 59 30.07 13.16 16.68
CA ASN A 59 28.68 13.43 16.26
C ASN A 59 27.72 12.24 16.21
N SER A 60 27.96 11.22 17.03
CA SER A 60 27.16 9.99 17.04
C SER A 60 26.11 9.93 18.16
N GLN A 61 25.84 11.03 18.87
CA GLN A 61 24.96 10.98 20.05
C GLN A 61 23.50 10.66 19.69
N LEU A 62 23.00 11.20 18.58
CA LEU A 62 21.66 10.87 18.07
C LEU A 62 21.58 9.40 17.66
N LEU A 63 22.60 8.90 16.95
CA LEU A 63 22.71 7.49 16.55
C LEU A 63 22.77 6.55 17.77
N ARG A 64 23.56 6.90 18.80
CA ARG A 64 23.66 6.13 20.04
C ARG A 64 22.34 6.05 20.78
N TYR A 65 21.61 7.16 20.87
CA TYR A 65 20.29 7.15 21.48
C TYR A 65 19.37 6.13 20.80
N VAL A 66 19.36 6.07 19.47
CA VAL A 66 18.53 5.10 18.72
C VAL A 66 18.98 3.67 18.98
N LEU A 67 20.30 3.40 18.96
CA LEU A 67 20.87 2.09 19.26
C LEU A 67 20.52 1.61 20.68
N ASP A 68 20.65 2.49 21.67
CA ASP A 68 20.47 2.16 23.09
C ASP A 68 18.99 2.02 23.47
N THR A 69 18.13 2.90 22.96
CA THR A 69 16.70 2.90 23.29
C THR A 69 15.87 2.00 22.39
N LYS A 70 16.41 1.61 21.23
CA LYS A 70 15.68 0.91 20.15
C LYS A 70 14.43 1.67 19.68
N LYS A 71 14.39 2.98 19.89
CA LYS A 71 13.30 3.87 19.50
C LYS A 71 13.79 4.86 18.48
N GLU A 72 12.87 5.28 17.63
CA GLU A 72 13.15 6.36 16.69
C GLU A 72 13.53 7.66 17.43
N LYS A 73 14.46 8.41 16.83
CA LYS A 73 14.81 9.77 17.26
C LYS A 73 14.54 10.74 16.13
N ILE A 74 13.63 11.68 16.38
CA ILE A 74 13.32 12.80 15.49
C ILE A 74 13.90 14.08 16.10
N VAL A 75 14.59 14.86 15.28
CA VAL A 75 15.11 16.19 15.60
C VAL A 75 14.80 17.12 14.44
N THR A 76 13.92 18.10 14.67
CA THR A 76 13.55 19.09 13.64
C THR A 76 14.48 20.30 13.60
N HIS A 77 15.21 20.54 14.69
CA HIS A 77 16.19 21.62 14.84
C HIS A 77 17.43 21.09 15.58
N SER A 78 18.40 20.61 14.81
CA SER A 78 19.70 20.21 15.31
C SER A 78 20.41 21.38 16.03
N CYS A 79 21.32 21.08 16.95
CA CYS A 79 21.94 22.03 17.91
C CYS A 79 21.03 22.54 19.05
N PHE A 80 19.71 22.43 18.92
CA PHE A 80 18.76 22.79 19.97
C PHE A 80 18.17 21.57 20.71
N ASP A 81 18.33 20.37 20.16
CA ASP A 81 17.95 19.14 20.86
C ASP A 81 18.84 18.90 22.10
N PRO A 82 18.27 18.40 23.22
CA PRO A 82 19.05 18.09 24.43
C PRO A 82 20.26 17.16 24.18
N LEU A 83 20.15 16.23 23.22
CA LEU A 83 21.23 15.31 22.87
C LEU A 83 22.36 15.99 22.07
N CYS A 84 22.09 17.16 21.47
CA CYS A 84 23.08 17.96 20.75
C CYS A 84 23.85 18.92 21.66
N LEU A 85 23.40 19.15 22.91
CA LEU A 85 24.02 20.14 23.79
C LEU A 85 25.48 19.81 24.13
N ASN A 86 25.79 18.52 24.30
CA ASN A 86 27.12 18.01 24.62
C ASN A 86 27.83 17.42 23.38
N CYS A 87 27.47 17.88 22.19
CA CYS A 87 28.08 17.42 20.95
C CYS A 87 29.42 18.14 20.73
N ALA A 88 30.48 17.37 20.46
CA ALA A 88 31.84 17.91 20.30
C ALA A 88 31.94 18.89 19.11
N ASP A 89 31.18 18.66 18.03
CA ASP A 89 31.18 19.53 16.85
C ASP A 89 29.92 20.40 16.74
N LYS A 90 29.27 20.74 17.87
CA LYS A 90 28.04 21.56 17.88
C LYS A 90 28.20 22.87 17.09
N ASP A 91 29.33 23.55 17.26
CA ASP A 91 29.59 24.85 16.63
C ASP A 91 29.83 24.77 15.12
N ASN A 92 30.15 23.57 14.60
CA ASN A 92 30.37 23.31 13.17
C ASN A 92 29.34 22.35 12.58
N CYS A 93 28.24 22.10 13.30
CA CYS A 93 27.23 21.13 12.90
C CYS A 93 26.52 21.61 11.64
N LYS A 94 26.63 20.83 10.57
CA LYS A 94 25.95 21.09 9.29
C LYS A 94 24.56 20.47 9.24
N GLU A 95 24.25 19.57 10.16
CA GLU A 95 22.96 18.92 10.25
C GLU A 95 21.95 19.93 10.81
N LYS A 96 20.81 20.08 10.15
CA LYS A 96 19.71 20.96 10.54
C LYS A 96 18.52 20.20 11.11
N ALA A 97 18.29 18.99 10.61
CA ALA A 97 17.31 18.04 11.13
C ALA A 97 17.78 16.61 10.89
N PHE A 98 17.23 15.69 11.68
CA PHE A 98 17.63 14.29 11.74
C PHE A 98 16.40 13.41 12.07
N ILE A 99 16.22 12.32 11.33
CA ILE A 99 15.32 11.21 11.70
C ILE A 99 16.17 9.95 11.72
N GLY A 100 16.27 9.29 12.87
CA GLY A 100 17.03 8.05 13.03
C GLY A 100 16.12 6.89 13.43
N THR A 101 16.02 5.89 12.56
CA THR A 101 15.17 4.72 12.72
C THR A 101 16.04 3.47 12.96
N PRO A 102 15.74 2.66 13.98
CA PRO A 102 16.54 1.48 14.30
C PRO A 102 16.33 0.35 13.29
N ILE A 103 17.41 -0.36 12.95
CA ILE A 103 17.35 -1.63 12.22
C ILE A 103 17.29 -2.77 13.24
N ILE A 104 16.12 -3.40 13.37
CA ILE A 104 15.87 -4.46 14.35
C ILE A 104 15.90 -5.83 13.68
N PHE A 105 16.76 -6.71 14.17
CA PHE A 105 16.89 -8.09 13.73
C PHE A 105 16.86 -9.01 14.96
N GLN A 106 15.89 -9.93 15.04
CA GLN A 106 15.71 -10.85 16.18
C GLN A 106 15.74 -10.11 17.54
N ASP A 107 14.94 -9.06 17.68
CA ASP A 107 14.86 -8.18 18.87
C ASP A 107 16.15 -7.42 19.24
N ARG A 108 17.21 -7.52 18.43
CA ARG A 108 18.46 -6.79 18.58
C ARG A 108 18.52 -5.63 17.58
N CYS A 109 18.93 -4.46 18.05
CA CYS A 109 19.27 -3.36 17.15
C CYS A 109 20.64 -3.62 16.55
N ILE A 110 20.71 -3.82 15.23
CA ILE A 110 21.94 -4.13 14.49
C ILE A 110 22.52 -2.93 13.75
N GLY A 111 21.80 -1.80 13.76
CA GLY A 111 22.22 -0.56 13.12
C GLY A 111 21.13 0.51 13.13
N VAL A 112 21.40 1.64 12.48
CA VAL A 112 20.48 2.78 12.37
C VAL A 112 20.46 3.27 10.93
N ILE A 113 19.28 3.53 10.39
CA ILE A 113 19.09 4.30 9.16
C ILE A 113 18.73 5.73 9.57
N SER A 114 19.43 6.70 9.02
CA SER A 114 19.24 8.11 9.35
C SER A 114 18.94 8.92 8.09
N LEU A 115 17.91 9.74 8.14
CA LEU A 115 17.66 10.82 7.19
C LEU A 115 18.15 12.12 7.80
N VAL A 116 18.96 12.85 7.03
CA VAL A 116 19.61 14.07 7.51
C VAL A 116 19.32 15.22 6.55
N ALA A 117 18.88 16.34 7.11
CA ALA A 117 18.77 17.60 6.40
C ALA A 117 20.02 18.44 6.63
N VAL A 118 20.64 18.90 5.54
CA VAL A 118 21.80 19.80 5.56
C VAL A 118 21.40 21.21 5.07
N THR A 119 20.40 21.30 4.20
CA THR A 119 19.85 22.57 3.70
C THR A 119 18.56 22.97 4.43
N SER A 120 18.18 24.26 4.35
CA SER A 120 16.93 24.71 4.98
C SER A 120 15.70 24.11 4.31
N GLU A 121 15.75 23.89 3.00
CA GLU A 121 14.69 23.22 2.24
C GLU A 121 14.50 21.77 2.69
N GLN A 122 15.60 21.03 2.89
CA GLN A 122 15.52 19.66 3.43
C GLN A 122 14.94 19.62 4.85
N GLN A 123 15.26 20.63 5.68
CA GLN A 123 14.74 20.74 7.04
C GLN A 123 13.23 20.97 7.05
N GLU A 124 12.73 21.83 6.16
CA GLU A 124 11.29 22.08 5.97
C GLU A 124 10.59 20.81 5.47
N ARG A 125 11.16 20.11 4.48
CA ARG A 125 10.63 18.82 4.00
C ARG A 125 10.51 17.78 5.10
N ILE A 126 11.54 17.63 5.93
CA ILE A 126 11.47 16.72 7.09
C ILE A 126 10.31 17.13 8.00
N ARG A 127 10.20 18.43 8.35
CA ARG A 127 9.17 18.94 9.26
C ARG A 127 7.75 18.67 8.76
N ASP A 128 7.52 18.82 7.45
CA ASP A 128 6.19 18.68 6.85
C ASP A 128 5.79 17.21 6.64
N ASN A 129 6.75 16.29 6.55
CA ASN A 129 6.52 14.89 6.15
C ASN A 129 7.12 13.87 7.16
N ILE A 130 7.25 14.23 8.45
CA ILE A 130 7.92 13.41 9.47
C ILE A 130 7.38 11.97 9.49
N HIS A 131 6.06 11.82 9.54
CA HIS A 131 5.41 10.51 9.64
C HIS A 131 5.64 9.66 8.39
N ASP A 132 5.43 10.23 7.21
CA ASP A 132 5.62 9.51 5.93
C ASP A 132 7.08 9.06 5.75
N PHE A 133 8.04 9.90 6.15
CA PHE A 133 9.46 9.57 6.07
C PHE A 133 9.88 8.51 7.08
N SER A 134 9.38 8.58 8.32
CA SER A 134 9.56 7.53 9.34
C SER A 134 9.07 6.18 8.81
N ASP A 135 7.83 6.13 8.33
CA ASP A 135 7.21 4.90 7.82
C ASP A 135 7.99 4.33 6.63
N TYR A 136 8.43 5.20 5.71
CA TYR A 136 9.22 4.78 4.55
C TYR A 136 10.59 4.20 4.93
N VAL A 137 11.30 4.82 5.88
CA VAL A 137 12.59 4.32 6.37
C VAL A 137 12.41 2.99 7.09
N GLN A 138 11.35 2.85 7.88
CA GLN A 138 11.04 1.62 8.58
C GLN A 138 10.71 0.48 7.61
N HIS A 139 10.02 0.75 6.50
CA HIS A 139 9.81 -0.23 5.43
C HIS A 139 11.12 -0.70 4.81
N ILE A 140 12.05 0.21 4.51
CA ILE A 140 13.34 -0.15 3.92
C ILE A 140 14.22 -0.93 4.90
N SER A 141 14.18 -0.58 6.19
CA SER A 141 14.83 -1.35 7.26
C SER A 141 14.37 -2.81 7.27
N ASN A 142 13.06 -3.05 7.15
CA ASN A 142 12.51 -4.41 7.09
C ASN A 142 12.98 -5.19 5.85
N ILE A 143 13.14 -4.52 4.71
CA ILE A 143 13.68 -5.14 3.48
C ILE A 143 15.15 -5.54 3.68
N PHE A 144 15.97 -4.71 4.35
CA PHE A 144 17.34 -5.08 4.68
C PHE A 144 17.39 -6.31 5.59
N VAL A 145 16.55 -6.33 6.62
CA VAL A 145 16.41 -7.46 7.55
C VAL A 145 15.99 -8.74 6.82
N ALA A 146 15.03 -8.66 5.90
CA ALA A 146 14.63 -9.79 5.07
C ALA A 146 15.80 -10.34 4.25
N LYS A 147 16.59 -9.45 3.62
CA LYS A 147 17.76 -9.86 2.83
C LYS A 147 18.92 -10.40 3.68
N LEU A 148 19.02 -10.03 4.95
CA LEU A 148 19.96 -10.65 5.89
C LEU A 148 19.57 -12.09 6.23
N LEU A 149 18.26 -12.38 6.35
CA LEU A 149 17.76 -13.74 6.53
C LEU A 149 18.05 -14.61 5.29
N ASP A 150 18.08 -14.00 4.11
CA ASP A 150 18.31 -14.68 2.83
C ASP A 150 19.71 -15.30 2.69
N GLU A 151 20.77 -14.60 3.14
CA GLU A 151 22.16 -15.11 3.06
C GLU A 151 22.42 -16.30 4.00
N GLN A 152 21.55 -16.51 5.00
CA GLN A 152 21.65 -17.63 5.95
C GLN A 152 20.85 -18.88 5.52
N GLU A 153 19.86 -18.75 4.62
CA GLU A 153 18.89 -19.84 4.31
C GLU A 153 18.83 -20.29 2.84
N GLY A 154 19.61 -19.71 1.92
CA GLY A 154 20.10 -20.35 0.70
C GLY A 154 19.12 -20.84 -0.39
N ARG A 155 17.79 -20.85 -0.21
CA ARG A 155 16.84 -21.30 -1.27
C ARG A 155 15.56 -20.50 -1.44
N ASN A 156 15.16 -19.66 -0.47
CA ASN A 156 13.87 -18.94 -0.48
C ASN A 156 14.00 -17.41 -0.54
N ALA A 157 15.16 -16.91 -0.92
CA ALA A 157 15.54 -15.51 -0.76
C ALA A 157 14.66 -14.52 -1.55
N ALA A 158 14.62 -14.70 -2.87
CA ALA A 158 13.79 -13.89 -3.75
C ALA A 158 12.30 -13.95 -3.37
N GLN A 159 11.84 -15.10 -2.85
CA GLN A 159 10.45 -15.28 -2.41
C GLN A 159 10.16 -14.47 -1.13
N LYS A 160 11.09 -14.45 -0.16
CA LYS A 160 10.94 -13.67 1.08
C LYS A 160 11.01 -12.16 0.84
N VAL A 161 11.92 -11.72 -0.02
CA VAL A 161 12.00 -10.31 -0.44
C VAL A 161 10.72 -9.92 -1.18
N LEU A 162 10.25 -10.74 -2.12
CA LEU A 162 9.02 -10.49 -2.85
C LEU A 162 7.80 -10.40 -1.91
N LEU A 163 7.66 -11.34 -0.97
CA LEU A 163 6.59 -11.30 0.03
C LEU A 163 6.67 -10.05 0.90
N SER A 164 7.87 -9.67 1.34
CA SER A 164 8.08 -8.44 2.12
C SER A 164 7.71 -7.20 1.30
N LEU A 165 8.10 -7.14 0.02
CA LEU A 165 7.71 -6.03 -0.86
C LEU A 165 6.19 -5.94 -0.99
N ILE A 166 5.49 -7.08 -1.17
CA ILE A 166 4.04 -7.14 -1.31
C ILE A 166 3.32 -6.75 0.00
N GLU A 167 3.86 -7.15 1.16
CA GLU A 167 3.33 -6.83 2.49
C GLU A 167 3.16 -5.32 2.69
N PHE A 168 4.10 -4.52 2.17
CA PHE A 168 4.10 -3.06 2.34
C PHE A 168 3.59 -2.28 1.12
N MET A 169 3.02 -2.95 0.11
CA MET A 169 2.45 -2.26 -1.05
C MET A 169 1.22 -1.44 -0.67
N ASP A 170 1.10 -0.24 -1.26
CA ASP A 170 -0.09 0.62 -1.15
C ASP A 170 -1.34 0.09 -1.87
N GLN A 171 -1.20 -1.01 -2.61
CA GLN A 171 -2.32 -1.76 -3.19
C GLN A 171 -2.65 -2.97 -2.33
N GLY A 172 -3.93 -3.26 -2.15
CA GLY A 172 -4.36 -4.53 -1.58
C GLY A 172 -3.98 -5.70 -2.50
N VAL A 173 -3.32 -6.71 -1.95
CA VAL A 173 -2.96 -7.94 -2.68
C VAL A 173 -3.48 -9.17 -1.95
N LEU A 174 -4.17 -10.04 -2.68
CA LEU A 174 -4.52 -11.40 -2.24
C LEU A 174 -3.81 -12.42 -3.13
N ILE A 175 -3.26 -13.47 -2.53
CA ILE A 175 -2.70 -14.62 -3.24
C ILE A 175 -3.48 -15.86 -2.81
N LEU A 176 -4.05 -16.55 -3.78
CA LEU A 176 -4.81 -17.79 -3.63
C LEU A 176 -4.05 -18.94 -4.28
N ASP A 177 -4.19 -20.14 -3.73
CA ASP A 177 -3.72 -21.37 -4.39
C ASP A 177 -4.67 -21.84 -5.49
N GLU A 178 -4.32 -22.95 -6.15
CA GLU A 178 -5.11 -23.58 -7.22
C GLU A 178 -6.55 -23.94 -6.80
N ALA A 179 -6.76 -24.16 -5.50
CA ALA A 179 -8.06 -24.49 -4.93
C ALA A 179 -8.78 -23.25 -4.36
N ASN A 180 -8.32 -22.04 -4.69
CA ASN A 180 -8.83 -20.75 -4.21
C ASN A 180 -8.68 -20.51 -2.70
N HIS A 181 -7.83 -21.24 -2.00
CA HIS A 181 -7.57 -20.94 -0.58
C HIS A 181 -6.60 -19.77 -0.45
N LEU A 182 -6.91 -18.86 0.47
CA LEU A 182 -6.05 -17.71 0.75
C LEU A 182 -4.70 -18.17 1.33
N LYS A 183 -3.62 -17.94 0.58
CA LYS A 183 -2.24 -18.16 1.00
C LYS A 183 -1.62 -16.91 1.62
N PHE A 184 -1.95 -15.73 1.10
CA PHE A 184 -1.39 -14.47 1.57
C PHE A 184 -2.36 -13.32 1.32
N ALA A 185 -2.44 -12.39 2.27
CA ALA A 185 -3.13 -11.12 2.14
C ALA A 185 -2.30 -10.04 2.83
N ASN A 186 -1.97 -8.96 2.13
CA ASN A 186 -1.26 -7.86 2.77
C ASN A 186 -2.22 -7.01 3.65
N PRO A 187 -1.70 -6.19 4.57
CA PRO A 187 -2.50 -5.36 5.47
C PRO A 187 -3.51 -4.45 4.76
N HIS A 188 -3.15 -3.88 3.60
CA HIS A 188 -4.09 -3.06 2.84
C HIS A 188 -5.25 -3.85 2.24
N ALA A 189 -5.03 -5.09 1.79
CA ALA A 189 -6.14 -5.95 1.34
C ALA A 189 -7.13 -6.23 2.48
N LEU A 190 -6.60 -6.52 3.67
CA LEU A 190 -7.43 -6.75 4.88
C LEU A 190 -8.22 -5.51 5.28
N LYS A 191 -7.60 -4.32 5.18
CA LYS A 191 -8.24 -3.03 5.42
C LYS A 191 -9.33 -2.74 4.38
N ILE A 192 -9.08 -2.99 3.10
CA ILE A 192 -10.06 -2.83 2.02
C ILE A 192 -11.24 -3.79 2.22
N LEU A 193 -10.98 -5.04 2.62
CA LEU A 193 -12.02 -6.04 2.89
C LEU A 193 -12.71 -5.85 4.25
N ASN A 194 -12.20 -4.95 5.10
CA ASN A 194 -12.65 -4.71 6.46
C ASN A 194 -12.72 -6.00 7.31
N VAL A 195 -11.70 -6.85 7.21
CA VAL A 195 -11.66 -8.16 7.89
C VAL A 195 -10.29 -8.41 8.53
N PRO A 196 -10.23 -8.87 9.79
CA PRO A 196 -8.96 -9.25 10.41
C PRO A 196 -8.39 -10.53 9.78
N HIS A 197 -7.07 -10.63 9.70
CA HIS A 197 -6.35 -11.74 9.07
C HIS A 197 -6.82 -13.12 9.58
N GLU A 198 -7.05 -13.25 10.88
CA GLU A 198 -7.46 -14.50 11.56
C GLU A 198 -8.76 -15.09 11.03
N LYS A 199 -9.69 -14.25 10.54
CA LYS A 199 -10.99 -14.71 10.03
C LYS A 199 -10.94 -15.18 8.58
N ILE A 200 -9.99 -14.67 7.79
CA ILE A 200 -9.92 -14.92 6.34
C ILE A 200 -8.80 -15.90 5.97
N SER A 201 -7.77 -16.05 6.82
CA SER A 201 -6.61 -16.91 6.55
C SER A 201 -7.01 -18.37 6.32
N GLY A 202 -6.51 -18.97 5.23
CA GLY A 202 -6.79 -20.35 4.84
C GLY A 202 -8.21 -20.62 4.33
N LYS A 203 -9.09 -19.60 4.29
CA LYS A 203 -10.45 -19.74 3.75
C LYS A 203 -10.44 -19.76 2.23
N THR A 204 -11.47 -20.37 1.65
CA THR A 204 -11.71 -20.33 0.21
C THR A 204 -12.30 -18.96 -0.17
N ILE A 205 -11.62 -18.26 -1.08
CA ILE A 205 -12.02 -16.95 -1.58
C ILE A 205 -12.50 -17.09 -3.02
N ALA A 206 -13.77 -16.80 -3.26
CA ALA A 206 -14.31 -16.75 -4.62
C ALA A 206 -14.23 -15.32 -5.17
N ILE A 207 -13.44 -15.13 -6.23
CA ILE A 207 -13.29 -13.87 -6.95
C ILE A 207 -13.92 -14.04 -8.34
N ARG A 208 -14.92 -13.22 -8.65
CA ARG A 208 -15.60 -13.24 -9.95
C ARG A 208 -15.83 -11.83 -10.47
N PRO A 209 -15.74 -11.58 -11.78
CA PRO A 209 -16.08 -10.27 -12.34
C PRO A 209 -17.56 -9.95 -12.05
N LEU A 210 -17.85 -8.70 -11.70
CA LEU A 210 -19.22 -8.22 -11.51
C LEU A 210 -19.99 -8.19 -12.84
N THR A 211 -19.29 -7.92 -13.94
CA THR A 211 -19.84 -7.81 -15.30
C THR A 211 -19.14 -8.77 -16.27
N TYR A 212 -19.91 -9.54 -17.04
CA TYR A 212 -19.42 -10.40 -18.11
C TYR A 212 -19.26 -9.62 -19.42
N PHE A 213 -18.31 -8.67 -19.49
CA PHE A 213 -17.99 -8.01 -20.77
C PHE A 213 -16.56 -8.31 -21.21
N LYS A 214 -16.42 -9.20 -22.21
CA LYS A 214 -15.15 -9.69 -22.77
C LYS A 214 -14.32 -8.62 -23.53
N SER A 215 -14.83 -7.40 -23.69
CA SER A 215 -14.27 -6.41 -24.63
C SER A 215 -13.38 -5.32 -24.00
N LEU A 216 -13.30 -5.21 -22.67
CA LEU A 216 -12.50 -4.18 -21.98
C LEU A 216 -11.32 -4.83 -21.24
N ASN A 217 -10.40 -5.42 -22.00
CA ASN A 217 -9.21 -6.12 -21.48
C ASN A 217 -8.08 -5.16 -21.02
N ARG A 218 -8.39 -3.94 -20.59
CA ARG A 218 -7.39 -3.02 -20.02
C ARG A 218 -8.00 -2.26 -18.83
N GLY A 219 -7.47 -2.49 -17.64
CA GLY A 219 -7.80 -1.73 -16.42
C GLY A 219 -8.28 -2.59 -15.25
N HIS A 220 -8.47 -1.94 -14.09
CA HIS A 220 -9.10 -2.59 -12.94
C HIS A 220 -10.61 -2.71 -13.17
N LEU A 221 -11.15 -3.93 -13.00
CA LEU A 221 -12.59 -4.21 -13.12
C LEU A 221 -13.20 -4.39 -11.73
N GLN A 222 -14.51 -4.17 -11.61
CA GLN A 222 -15.25 -4.54 -10.42
C GLN A 222 -15.38 -6.06 -10.32
N HIS A 223 -14.94 -6.62 -9.20
CA HIS A 223 -15.04 -8.02 -8.88
C HIS A 223 -15.87 -8.20 -7.61
N ILE A 224 -16.62 -9.28 -7.55
CA ILE A 224 -17.22 -9.77 -6.31
C ILE A 224 -16.18 -10.68 -5.66
N VAL A 225 -15.72 -10.29 -4.47
CA VAL A 225 -14.86 -11.09 -3.60
C VAL A 225 -15.74 -11.65 -2.49
N SER A 226 -15.78 -12.97 -2.34
CA SER A 226 -16.67 -13.64 -1.39
C SER A 226 -15.97 -14.74 -0.59
N TRP A 227 -16.31 -14.85 0.69
CA TRP A 227 -15.76 -15.85 1.63
C TRP A 227 -16.77 -16.11 2.74
N GLU A 228 -17.00 -17.38 3.12
CA GLU A 228 -17.90 -17.78 4.24
C GLU A 228 -19.29 -17.10 4.29
N GLY A 229 -19.85 -16.78 3.13
CA GLY A 229 -21.12 -16.06 3.05
C GLY A 229 -20.96 -14.54 3.09
N GLU A 230 -19.82 -13.97 3.44
CA GLU A 230 -19.53 -12.55 3.21
C GLU A 230 -19.25 -12.28 1.72
N SER A 231 -19.61 -11.09 1.25
CA SER A 231 -19.29 -10.71 -0.11
C SER A 231 -19.14 -9.20 -0.25
N ASN A 232 -18.07 -8.75 -0.90
CA ASN A 232 -17.76 -7.34 -1.15
C ASN A 232 -17.51 -7.10 -2.64
N ILE A 233 -17.81 -5.89 -3.11
CA ILE A 233 -17.45 -5.43 -4.46
C ILE A 233 -16.11 -4.70 -4.39
N ILE A 234 -15.08 -5.29 -4.99
CA ILE A 234 -13.71 -4.78 -4.98
C ILE A 234 -13.27 -4.49 -6.40
N ILE A 235 -12.70 -3.31 -6.63
CA ILE A 235 -12.10 -2.94 -7.91
C ILE A 235 -10.67 -3.49 -7.93
N GLY A 236 -10.36 -4.32 -8.91
CA GLY A 236 -9.08 -5.00 -8.98
C GLY A 236 -8.81 -5.70 -10.31
N GLN A 237 -7.66 -6.35 -10.38
CA GLN A 237 -7.23 -7.18 -11.50
C GLN A 237 -6.86 -8.57 -10.97
N LEU A 238 -7.43 -9.61 -11.58
CA LEU A 238 -7.08 -10.99 -11.29
C LEU A 238 -6.02 -11.46 -12.28
N HIS A 239 -4.88 -11.90 -11.76
CA HIS A 239 -3.77 -12.47 -12.51
C HIS A 239 -3.62 -13.93 -12.12
N VAL A 240 -3.44 -14.82 -13.09
CA VAL A 240 -3.20 -16.25 -12.84
C VAL A 240 -1.78 -16.57 -13.27
N VAL A 241 -0.96 -17.05 -12.33
CA VAL A 241 0.46 -17.35 -12.54
C VAL A 241 0.77 -18.72 -11.95
N ASN A 242 1.18 -19.68 -12.78
CA ASN A 242 1.56 -21.04 -12.36
C ASN A 242 0.52 -21.71 -11.42
N GLY A 243 -0.77 -21.59 -11.75
CA GLY A 243 -1.86 -22.16 -10.95
C GLY A 243 -2.29 -21.33 -9.73
N CYS A 244 -1.44 -20.42 -9.24
CA CYS A 244 -1.80 -19.47 -8.18
C CYS A 244 -2.54 -18.27 -8.77
N GLN A 245 -3.53 -17.76 -8.03
CA GLN A 245 -4.26 -16.55 -8.41
C GLN A 245 -3.82 -15.38 -7.55
N MET A 246 -3.39 -14.30 -8.18
CA MET A 246 -3.03 -13.05 -7.52
C MET A 246 -4.07 -12.00 -7.88
N PHE A 247 -4.76 -11.47 -6.88
CA PHE A 247 -5.72 -10.39 -7.05
C PHE A 247 -5.13 -9.07 -6.56
N LEU A 248 -4.90 -8.15 -7.48
CA LEU A 248 -4.37 -6.81 -7.25
C LEU A 248 -5.52 -5.80 -7.19
N MET A 249 -5.79 -5.25 -6.02
CA MET A 249 -6.82 -4.23 -5.80
C MET A 249 -6.34 -2.86 -6.33
N ALA A 250 -7.26 -2.06 -6.86
CA ALA A 250 -6.95 -0.68 -7.25
C ALA A 250 -6.58 0.18 -6.02
N PHE A 251 -5.67 1.15 -6.22
CA PHE A 251 -5.23 2.11 -5.20
C PHE A 251 -6.41 2.89 -4.59
N HIS A 252 -7.32 3.33 -5.44
CA HIS A 252 -8.57 3.96 -5.03
C HIS A 252 -9.70 2.97 -5.27
N GLN A 253 -10.14 2.31 -4.20
CA GLN A 253 -11.49 1.77 -4.16
C GLN A 253 -12.40 2.98 -4.13
N SER A 254 -13.15 3.24 -5.21
CA SER A 254 -13.93 4.46 -5.32
C SER A 254 -14.84 4.65 -4.10
N HIS A 255 -15.18 3.59 -3.33
CA HIS A 255 -15.94 3.66 -2.09
C HIS A 255 -15.50 2.62 -1.04
N ALA A 256 -15.81 2.91 0.23
CA ALA A 256 -15.77 1.96 1.34
C ALA A 256 -16.46 0.65 0.93
N ALA A 257 -15.88 -0.49 1.27
CA ALA A 257 -16.43 -1.80 0.97
C ALA A 257 -17.94 -1.80 1.22
N ILE A 258 -18.73 -1.91 0.14
CA ILE A 258 -20.17 -2.06 0.25
C ILE A 258 -20.38 -3.46 0.82
N ASP A 259 -20.67 -3.52 2.12
CA ASP A 259 -21.01 -4.75 2.83
C ASP A 259 -22.32 -5.29 2.23
N MET A 260 -22.24 -6.38 1.46
CA MET A 260 -23.43 -6.97 0.88
C MET A 260 -24.37 -7.59 1.93
N ASN A 261 -23.98 -7.74 3.19
CA ASN A 261 -24.89 -8.22 4.23
C ASN A 261 -26.00 -7.21 4.54
N GLU A 262 -25.78 -5.91 4.33
CA GLU A 262 -26.88 -4.92 4.38
C GLU A 262 -27.83 -5.09 3.20
N VAL A 263 -27.31 -5.45 2.01
CA VAL A 263 -28.11 -5.71 0.80
C VAL A 263 -28.89 -7.03 0.89
N ARG A 264 -28.40 -8.01 1.67
CA ARG A 264 -29.07 -9.32 1.87
C ARG A 264 -30.30 -9.29 2.75
N ARG A 265 -30.59 -8.19 3.47
CA ARG A 265 -31.81 -8.14 4.30
C ARG A 265 -33.11 -8.13 3.50
N ASP A 266 -33.06 -7.96 2.18
CA ASP A 266 -34.20 -8.13 1.28
C ASP A 266 -34.13 -9.46 0.49
N GLU A 267 -34.11 -10.59 1.21
CA GLU A 267 -34.52 -11.88 0.63
C GLU A 267 -36.02 -11.90 0.28
N ASN A 268 -36.80 -10.91 0.74
CA ASN A 268 -38.10 -10.59 0.18
C ASN A 268 -37.89 -9.72 -1.06
N GLY A 269 -37.68 -10.38 -2.20
CA GLY A 269 -37.37 -9.80 -3.50
C GLY A 269 -37.81 -8.34 -3.66
N LEU A 270 -36.84 -7.44 -3.67
CA LEU A 270 -37.01 -6.06 -4.12
C LEU A 270 -37.65 -6.13 -5.51
N LEU A 271 -38.96 -5.90 -5.54
CA LEU A 271 -39.71 -5.74 -6.75
C LEU A 271 -39.12 -4.50 -7.42
N ILE A 272 -38.26 -4.73 -8.42
CA ILE A 272 -38.00 -3.71 -9.43
C ILE A 272 -39.32 -3.61 -10.20
N GLU A 273 -40.27 -2.84 -9.65
CA GLU A 273 -41.69 -2.80 -10.05
C GLU A 273 -41.89 -2.61 -11.55
N HIS A 274 -40.92 -2.01 -12.23
CA HIS A 274 -40.98 -1.70 -13.64
C HIS A 274 -40.20 -2.68 -14.55
N LEU A 275 -39.33 -3.55 -14.01
CA LEU A 275 -38.57 -4.53 -14.81
C LEU A 275 -39.29 -5.88 -14.82
N VAL A 276 -40.18 -6.04 -15.80
CA VAL A 276 -40.99 -7.24 -16.00
C VAL A 276 -40.15 -8.38 -16.61
N GLY A 277 -40.30 -9.59 -16.07
CA GLY A 277 -39.66 -10.79 -16.60
C GLY A 277 -39.04 -11.68 -15.53
N GLU A 278 -39.12 -12.99 -15.76
CA GLU A 278 -38.65 -14.04 -14.83
C GLU A 278 -37.67 -15.01 -15.51
N SER A 279 -37.22 -14.69 -16.73
CA SER A 279 -36.18 -15.47 -17.39
C SER A 279 -34.87 -15.35 -16.62
N GLU A 280 -34.04 -16.39 -16.73
CA GLU A 280 -32.74 -16.43 -16.06
C GLU A 280 -31.87 -15.18 -16.34
N PRO A 281 -31.76 -14.66 -17.59
CA PRO A 281 -31.04 -13.41 -17.85
C PRO A 281 -31.64 -12.19 -17.15
N ILE A 282 -32.97 -12.10 -17.04
CA ILE A 282 -33.63 -10.98 -16.34
C ILE A 282 -33.41 -11.07 -14.83
N ARG A 283 -33.43 -12.28 -14.25
CA ARG A 283 -33.08 -12.46 -12.83
C ARG A 283 -31.64 -12.06 -12.54
N GLN A 284 -30.71 -12.45 -13.42
CA GLN A 284 -29.31 -12.03 -13.32
C GLN A 284 -29.17 -10.50 -13.44
N LEU A 285 -29.92 -9.87 -14.34
CA LEU A 285 -29.96 -8.41 -14.47
C LEU A 285 -30.53 -7.74 -13.21
N LYS A 286 -31.64 -8.24 -12.64
CA LYS A 286 -32.21 -7.76 -11.36
C LYS A 286 -31.18 -7.84 -10.23
N HIS A 287 -30.47 -8.96 -10.12
CA HIS A 287 -29.37 -9.13 -9.16
C HIS A 287 -28.22 -8.15 -9.41
N LEU A 288 -27.82 -7.95 -10.68
CA LEU A 288 -26.77 -6.99 -11.00
C LEU A 288 -27.18 -5.56 -10.61
N ILE A 289 -28.41 -5.15 -10.93
CA ILE A 289 -28.98 -3.85 -10.55
C ILE A 289 -28.89 -3.65 -9.04
N SER A 290 -29.36 -4.63 -8.24
CA SER A 290 -29.30 -4.54 -6.78
C SER A 290 -27.88 -4.39 -6.23
N ARG A 291 -26.87 -4.91 -6.93
CA ARG A 291 -25.45 -4.82 -6.54
C ARG A 291 -24.80 -3.50 -6.97
N VAL A 292 -25.11 -2.99 -8.15
CA VAL A 292 -24.51 -1.76 -8.67
C VAL A 292 -25.20 -0.51 -8.16
N ALA A 293 -26.49 -0.58 -7.79
CA ALA A 293 -27.27 0.56 -7.33
C ALA A 293 -26.66 1.31 -6.13
N PRO A 294 -26.24 0.66 -5.03
CA PRO A 294 -25.61 1.38 -3.92
C PRO A 294 -24.22 1.93 -4.28
N SER A 295 -23.63 1.53 -5.41
CA SER A 295 -22.34 2.03 -5.87
C SER A 295 -22.43 3.49 -6.32
N PRO A 296 -21.56 4.37 -5.81
CA PRO A 296 -21.49 5.75 -6.28
C PRO A 296 -20.74 5.93 -7.60
N SER A 297 -20.23 4.87 -8.24
CA SER A 297 -19.63 4.91 -9.57
C SER A 297 -20.64 5.27 -10.68
N SER A 298 -20.13 5.80 -11.80
CA SER A 298 -20.91 5.98 -13.02
C SER A 298 -21.25 4.63 -13.66
N ILE A 299 -22.50 4.46 -14.12
CA ILE A 299 -22.98 3.20 -14.71
C ILE A 299 -23.36 3.44 -16.17
N LEU A 300 -22.80 2.62 -17.06
CA LEU A 300 -23.17 2.59 -18.48
C LEU A 300 -24.14 1.43 -18.73
N VAL A 301 -25.34 1.75 -19.21
CA VAL A 301 -26.35 0.75 -19.59
C VAL A 301 -26.36 0.60 -21.11
N THR A 302 -25.99 -0.57 -21.61
CA THR A 302 -25.95 -0.88 -23.05
C THR A 302 -27.08 -1.83 -23.46
N GLY A 303 -27.52 -1.74 -24.71
CA GLY A 303 -28.55 -2.61 -25.27
C GLY A 303 -29.20 -2.00 -26.51
N GLU A 304 -29.87 -2.82 -27.32
CA GLU A 304 -30.59 -2.37 -28.52
C GLU A 304 -31.70 -1.37 -28.18
N SER A 305 -32.16 -0.62 -29.18
CA SER A 305 -33.29 0.31 -28.98
C SER A 305 -34.54 -0.44 -28.51
N GLY A 306 -35.26 0.11 -27.53
CA GLY A 306 -36.48 -0.53 -27.00
C GLY A 306 -36.29 -1.62 -25.93
N THR A 307 -35.05 -1.99 -25.57
CA THR A 307 -34.77 -3.08 -24.60
C THR A 307 -34.94 -2.70 -23.11
N GLY A 308 -35.55 -1.55 -22.82
CA GLY A 308 -35.83 -1.14 -21.43
C GLY A 308 -34.65 -0.53 -20.66
N LYS A 309 -33.63 0.02 -21.36
CA LYS A 309 -32.47 0.69 -20.71
C LYS A 309 -32.87 1.77 -19.70
N GLU A 310 -33.92 2.54 -19.99
CA GLU A 310 -34.44 3.57 -19.08
C GLU A 310 -35.02 2.96 -17.80
N VAL A 311 -35.74 1.84 -17.92
CA VAL A 311 -36.30 1.10 -16.79
C VAL A 311 -35.18 0.63 -15.87
N VAL A 312 -34.08 0.12 -16.45
CA VAL A 312 -32.88 -0.27 -15.71
C VAL A 312 -32.24 0.93 -15.02
N ALA A 313 -32.06 2.05 -15.70
CA ALA A 313 -31.46 3.26 -15.11
C ALA A 313 -32.28 3.80 -13.92
N ARG A 314 -33.62 3.81 -14.04
CA ARG A 314 -34.52 4.22 -12.96
C ARG A 314 -34.48 3.25 -11.78
N ALA A 315 -34.41 1.95 -12.04
CA ALA A 315 -34.27 0.93 -11.01
C ALA A 315 -32.97 1.10 -10.21
N ILE A 316 -31.85 1.33 -10.91
CA ILE A 316 -30.54 1.63 -10.29
C ILE A 316 -30.66 2.86 -9.40
N HIS A 317 -31.25 3.95 -9.89
CA HIS A 317 -31.43 5.17 -9.08
C HIS A 317 -32.26 4.93 -7.82
N LYS A 318 -33.41 4.27 -7.96
CA LYS A 318 -34.35 3.99 -6.85
C LYS A 318 -33.70 3.13 -5.74
N LEU A 319 -32.79 2.23 -6.11
CA LEU A 319 -32.08 1.34 -5.20
C LEU A 319 -30.72 1.89 -4.73
N SER A 320 -30.35 3.11 -5.15
CA SER A 320 -29.07 3.72 -4.81
C SER A 320 -29.16 4.59 -3.56
N ASN A 321 -27.99 4.95 -3.01
CA ASN A 321 -27.86 5.98 -1.95
C ASN A 321 -28.29 7.39 -2.41
N ARG A 322 -28.71 7.55 -3.68
CA ARG A 322 -29.21 8.78 -4.29
C ARG A 322 -30.72 8.74 -4.54
N SER A 323 -31.43 7.72 -4.06
CA SER A 323 -32.88 7.54 -4.29
C SER A 323 -33.73 8.78 -3.92
N GLU A 324 -33.33 9.50 -2.88
CA GLU A 324 -33.99 10.73 -2.40
C GLU A 324 -33.65 11.99 -3.24
N LYS A 325 -32.68 11.90 -4.15
CA LYS A 325 -32.30 13.00 -5.05
C LYS A 325 -33.13 12.93 -6.35
N PRO A 326 -33.29 14.03 -7.08
CA PRO A 326 -34.02 14.01 -8.34
C PRO A 326 -33.30 13.16 -9.41
N PHE A 327 -34.06 12.28 -10.10
CA PHE A 327 -33.59 11.58 -11.29
C PHE A 327 -33.76 12.47 -12.52
N ILE A 328 -32.64 13.03 -13.02
CA ILE A 328 -32.63 13.89 -14.20
C ILE A 328 -32.21 13.06 -15.41
N ALA A 329 -33.15 12.83 -16.34
CA ALA A 329 -32.87 12.17 -17.60
C ALA A 329 -32.52 13.20 -18.67
N ILE A 330 -31.28 13.12 -19.18
CA ILE A 330 -30.79 14.01 -20.23
C ILE A 330 -30.61 13.19 -21.51
N ASN A 331 -31.23 13.64 -22.60
CA ASN A 331 -31.01 13.04 -23.91
C ASN A 331 -29.78 13.68 -24.56
N CYS A 332 -28.63 13.01 -24.48
CA CYS A 332 -27.38 13.51 -25.05
C CYS A 332 -27.44 13.71 -26.58
N ALA A 333 -28.35 13.05 -27.31
CA ALA A 333 -28.53 13.28 -28.75
C ALA A 333 -29.18 14.63 -29.07
N ALA A 334 -29.76 15.31 -28.07
CA ALA A 334 -30.37 16.62 -28.20
C ALA A 334 -29.46 17.77 -27.71
N ILE A 335 -28.26 17.47 -27.21
CA ILE A 335 -27.30 18.48 -26.75
C ILE A 335 -26.37 18.85 -27.93
N PRO A 336 -26.31 20.13 -28.33
CA PRO A 336 -25.36 20.61 -29.34
C PRO A 336 -23.90 20.33 -28.92
N GLU A 337 -23.06 19.84 -29.84
CA GLU A 337 -21.64 19.52 -29.57
C GLU A 337 -20.87 20.68 -28.91
N GLN A 338 -21.25 21.92 -29.20
CA GLN A 338 -20.66 23.15 -28.67
C GLN A 338 -20.81 23.32 -27.14
N LEU A 339 -21.73 22.58 -26.49
CA LEU A 339 -21.97 22.64 -25.04
C LEU A 339 -21.33 21.48 -24.26
N LEU A 340 -20.77 20.48 -24.95
CA LEU A 340 -20.16 19.30 -24.32
C LEU A 340 -18.71 19.53 -23.86
N GLU A 341 -18.05 20.59 -24.32
CA GLU A 341 -16.67 20.94 -23.94
C GLU A 341 -16.57 21.81 -22.67
N SER A 342 -17.69 22.25 -22.08
CA SER A 342 -17.70 23.22 -20.98
C SER A 342 -18.17 22.72 -19.61
N GLU A 343 -18.36 21.40 -19.42
CA GLU A 343 -18.67 20.79 -18.09
C GLU A 343 -17.64 19.77 -17.63
#